data_AF-A0A5N7AP88-F1
#
_entry.id   AF-A0A5N7AP88-F1
#
_cell.length_a   1.000
_cell.length_b   1.000
_cell.length_c   1.000
_cell.angle_alpha   90.00
_cell.angle_beta   90.00
_cell.angle_gamma   90.00
#
_symmetry.space_group_name_H-M   'P 1'
#
loop_
_entity.id
_entity.type
_entity.pdbx_description
1 polymer ?
#
loop_
_entity_poly.entity_id
_entity_poly.type
_entity_poly.pdbx_seq_one_letter_code
_entity_poly.pdbx_strand_id
1 'polypeptide(L)'
;MPVAKIMDQGELFRYTSGRWLINEEHQLEQRFVKFDMESLCLQAVSLFSKATRCVCIVKLEGNFNKAFLLTMDDGNEVIAKIPCPNAGTPSLTTASEVATLRYLRSCTSVRVPKVFAWSSDPGNPVGAEYIIMEKVPGIALSERWETMNMLQRYKIIDRIVEVEKELEELKFPAYGSLYLRQSVPNGYDHYPLPPHLDPTGLFCVGPSCNRSMWSKDFTGMCKSMLNVGPWTSFLEFALSIPERELDTVTDSKSEVQHHLNQFDESQSLHEYFNLLQKVKAIIPTLSHHPLVREVADPVLWHTDLHLGNIFVSLDDPTIIEGIIDWQSTQIAPLFLQARFPEFLRPPKDYSPGTDIPNLPNNFDELDPEQKDQARRERASASQSKYYEMSSLAYNKRVYDAMKLDRRLWEPFTCCQLFSNGSMVPLRNSLLRISQDWDFLDLPGSCPFQFSEEELKMHNEKVVLYQDMLYLWDVVKTQLCTDDSGWVPMERWEETNDINKSLFETYIKTMSEELSPDAASKKWPFPPKSSRVP
;
A
#
# COMPACT_ATOMS: atom_id res chain seq x y z
N MET A 1 38.07 -2.26 4.54
CA MET A 1 37.40 -1.43 5.57
C MET A 1 36.88 -0.18 4.90
N PRO A 2 35.56 0.04 4.78
CA PRO A 2 35.05 1.34 4.41
C PRO A 2 35.32 2.28 5.59
N VAL A 3 35.94 3.41 5.32
CA VAL A 3 36.16 4.49 6.29
C VAL A 3 34.79 4.95 6.76
N ALA A 4 34.54 4.94 8.07
CA ALA A 4 33.35 5.51 8.68
C ALA A 4 33.27 6.99 8.26
N LYS A 5 32.37 7.30 7.33
CA LYS A 5 32.03 8.67 6.99
C LYS A 5 31.32 9.23 8.22
N ILE A 6 31.91 10.22 8.87
CA ILE A 6 31.19 11.02 9.87
C ILE A 6 30.06 11.70 9.10
N MET A 7 28.86 11.12 9.15
CA MET A 7 27.67 11.74 8.58
C MET A 7 27.42 13.05 9.31
N ASP A 8 27.13 14.10 8.56
CA ASP A 8 26.60 15.34 9.15
C ASP A 8 25.32 15.00 9.91
N GLN A 9 25.15 15.52 11.13
CA GLN A 9 23.94 15.28 11.93
C GLN A 9 22.68 15.71 11.17
N GLY A 10 22.78 16.73 10.30
CA GLY A 10 21.68 17.16 9.43
C GLY A 10 21.23 16.10 8.41
N GLU A 11 22.13 15.25 7.94
CA GLU A 11 21.83 14.19 6.97
C GLU A 11 21.06 13.01 7.61
N LEU A 12 21.18 12.81 8.92
CA LEU A 12 20.42 11.78 9.64
C LEU A 12 18.91 12.05 9.64
N PHE A 13 18.55 13.33 9.74
CA PHE A 13 17.15 13.77 9.86
C PHE A 13 16.44 13.93 8.51
N ARG A 14 17.19 14.32 7.47
CA ARG A 14 16.66 14.60 6.13
C ARG A 14 16.50 13.34 5.30
N TYR A 15 15.61 13.37 4.31
CA TYR A 15 15.54 12.32 3.29
C TYR A 15 16.63 12.55 2.25
N THR A 16 17.38 11.50 1.91
CA THR A 16 18.58 11.59 1.06
C THR A 16 18.56 10.58 -0.10
N SER A 17 17.66 9.61 -0.08
CA SER A 17 17.66 8.50 -1.04
C SER A 17 17.10 8.87 -2.43
N GLY A 18 16.40 10.00 -2.54
CA GLY A 18 15.84 10.45 -3.81
C GLY A 18 15.10 11.78 -3.67
N ARG A 19 14.49 12.22 -4.78
CA ARG A 19 13.80 13.50 -4.92
C ARG A 19 12.44 13.29 -5.60
N TRP A 20 11.60 14.32 -5.59
CA TRP A 20 10.26 14.26 -6.19
C TRP A 20 10.11 15.29 -7.29
N LEU A 21 9.54 14.86 -8.42
CA LEU A 21 9.24 15.73 -9.56
C LEU A 21 8.11 16.73 -9.25
N ILE A 22 7.23 16.41 -8.29
CA ILE A 22 6.11 17.26 -7.85
C ILE A 22 6.10 17.39 -6.31
N ASN A 23 5.69 18.57 -5.82
CA ASN A 23 5.53 18.86 -4.39
C ASN A 23 6.73 18.50 -3.51
N GLU A 24 7.95 18.64 -4.05
CA GLU A 24 9.18 18.19 -3.41
C GLU A 24 9.39 18.71 -1.99
N GLU A 25 9.14 19.99 -1.75
CA GLU A 25 9.33 20.61 -0.43
C GLU A 25 8.46 19.91 0.62
N HIS A 26 7.17 19.75 0.33
CA HIS A 26 6.24 19.00 1.17
C HIS A 26 6.66 17.54 1.33
N GLN A 27 7.11 16.85 0.28
CA GLN A 27 7.57 15.46 0.38
C GLN A 27 8.79 15.30 1.28
N LEU A 28 9.71 16.28 1.28
CA LEU A 28 10.88 16.31 2.15
C LEU A 28 10.51 16.63 3.60
N GLU A 29 9.61 17.58 3.82
CA GLU A 29 9.07 17.93 5.15
C GLU A 29 8.40 16.73 5.81
N GLN A 30 7.55 16.02 5.07
CA GLN A 30 6.84 14.82 5.52
C GLN A 30 7.77 13.63 5.85
N ARG A 31 9.04 13.70 5.44
CA ARG A 31 10.08 12.69 5.71
C ARG A 31 11.23 13.25 6.54
N PHE A 32 11.02 14.39 7.19
CA PHE A 32 11.97 14.95 8.14
C PHE A 32 11.57 14.55 9.56
N VAL A 33 12.51 13.98 10.31
CA VAL A 33 12.33 13.68 11.73
C VAL A 33 13.58 14.08 12.49
N LYS A 34 13.40 14.92 13.51
CA LYS A 34 14.47 15.26 14.45
C LYS A 34 14.42 14.30 15.63
N PHE A 35 15.56 13.73 15.99
CA PHE A 35 15.71 12.80 17.12
C PHE A 35 17.14 12.85 17.66
N ASP A 36 17.34 12.26 18.84
CA ASP A 36 18.64 12.16 19.49
C ASP A 36 19.30 10.82 19.18
N MET A 37 20.30 10.84 18.28
CA MET A 37 20.99 9.63 17.82
C MET A 37 21.79 8.95 18.95
N GLU A 38 22.36 9.71 19.88
CA GLU A 38 23.11 9.15 21.01
C GLU A 38 22.19 8.35 21.93
N SER A 39 21.02 8.89 22.26
CA SER A 39 19.99 8.24 23.06
C SER A 39 19.45 6.99 22.36
N LEU A 40 19.27 7.02 21.03
CA LEU A 40 18.87 5.84 20.27
C LEU A 40 19.94 4.73 20.34
N CYS A 41 21.21 5.09 20.20
CA CYS A 41 22.33 4.17 20.39
C CYS A 41 22.37 3.61 21.82
N LEU A 42 22.10 4.44 22.84
CA LEU A 42 22.04 3.98 24.24
C LEU A 42 20.92 2.96 24.46
N GLN A 43 19.73 3.18 23.87
CA GLN A 43 18.65 2.19 23.90
C GLN A 43 19.09 0.87 23.25
N ALA A 44 19.76 0.92 22.10
CA ALA A 44 20.24 -0.27 21.40
C ALA A 44 21.33 -1.02 22.20
N VAL A 45 22.30 -0.30 22.74
CA VAL A 45 23.38 -0.87 23.56
C VAL A 45 22.84 -1.54 24.83
N SER A 46 21.79 -0.99 25.43
CA SER A 46 21.18 -1.53 26.66
C SER A 46 20.63 -2.96 26.52
N LEU A 47 20.45 -3.43 25.28
CA LEU A 47 20.03 -4.80 24.97
C LEU A 47 21.14 -5.83 25.19
N PHE A 48 22.40 -5.37 25.27
CA PHE A 48 23.60 -6.22 25.33
C PHE A 48 24.31 -6.04 26.67
N SER A 49 25.62 -6.30 26.72
CA SER A 49 26.41 -6.16 27.94
C SER A 49 26.55 -4.69 28.36
N LYS A 50 26.75 -4.42 29.65
CA LYS A 50 26.96 -3.05 30.16
C LYS A 50 28.21 -2.36 29.59
N ALA A 51 29.15 -3.13 29.03
CA ALA A 51 30.37 -2.60 28.43
C ALA A 51 30.25 -2.37 26.92
N THR A 52 29.20 -2.91 26.29
CA THR A 52 28.98 -2.84 24.84
C THR A 52 28.85 -1.39 24.39
N ARG A 53 29.36 -1.08 23.19
CA ARG A 53 29.28 0.26 22.58
C ARG A 53 28.84 0.14 21.13
N CYS A 54 28.03 1.09 20.66
CA CYS A 54 27.75 1.23 19.23
C CYS A 54 28.99 1.82 18.54
N VAL A 55 29.53 1.11 17.55
CA VAL A 55 30.77 1.49 16.84
C VAL A 55 30.54 1.87 15.38
N CYS A 56 29.43 1.43 14.79
CA CYS A 56 29.07 1.80 13.43
C CYS A 56 27.57 2.09 13.31
N ILE A 57 27.23 3.11 12.54
CA ILE A 57 25.87 3.51 12.22
C ILE A 57 25.81 3.64 10.70
N VAL A 58 24.94 2.88 10.06
CA VAL A 58 24.67 2.97 8.62
C VAL A 58 23.22 3.35 8.43
N LYS A 59 22.97 4.50 7.81
CA LYS A 59 21.62 4.91 7.42
C LYS A 59 21.19 4.08 6.21
N LEU A 60 20.10 3.33 6.37
CA LEU A 60 19.46 2.57 5.30
C LEU A 60 18.34 3.39 4.65
N GLU A 61 17.52 4.06 5.48
CA GLU A 61 16.38 4.92 5.10
C GLU A 61 15.32 4.26 4.21
N GLY A 62 14.05 4.61 4.42
CA GLY A 62 12.94 4.18 3.57
C GLY A 62 11.97 5.33 3.34
N ASN A 63 10.95 5.10 2.50
CA ASN A 63 10.00 6.14 2.11
C ASN A 63 9.14 6.66 3.28
N PHE A 64 8.93 5.82 4.29
CA PHE A 64 8.07 6.11 5.46
C PHE A 64 8.84 6.11 6.78
N ASN A 65 10.12 5.76 6.78
CA ASN A 65 10.88 5.57 8.01
C ASN A 65 12.34 6.00 7.83
N LYS A 66 12.95 6.55 8.88
CA LYS A 66 14.40 6.54 9.04
C LYS A 66 14.80 5.18 9.60
N ALA A 67 15.64 4.46 8.88
CA ALA A 67 16.14 3.15 9.29
C ALA A 67 17.66 3.19 9.39
N PHE A 68 18.21 2.62 10.46
CA PHE A 68 19.63 2.57 10.75
C PHE A 68 20.04 1.14 11.09
N LEU A 69 21.11 0.67 10.47
CA LEU A 69 21.86 -0.49 10.94
C LEU A 69 22.86 -0.01 11.98
N LEU A 70 22.72 -0.49 13.22
CA LEU A 70 23.61 -0.20 14.33
C LEU A 70 24.47 -1.43 14.60
N THR A 71 25.79 -1.27 14.55
CA THR A 71 26.76 -2.34 14.84
C THR A 71 27.46 -2.05 16.16
N MET A 72 27.46 -3.04 17.04
CA MET A 72 28.11 -3.01 18.35
C MET A 72 29.58 -3.47 18.27
N ASP A 73 30.39 -3.12 19.28
CA ASP A 73 31.80 -3.51 19.38
C ASP A 73 32.03 -5.02 19.56
N ASP A 74 31.03 -5.74 20.08
CA ASP A 74 31.01 -7.20 20.14
C ASP A 74 30.55 -7.87 18.84
N GLY A 75 30.26 -7.09 17.80
CA GLY A 75 29.82 -7.56 16.48
C GLY A 75 28.31 -7.80 16.36
N ASN A 76 27.52 -7.61 17.42
CA ASN A 76 26.07 -7.68 17.31
C ASN A 76 25.51 -6.54 16.46
N GLU A 77 24.45 -6.83 15.70
CA GLU A 77 23.79 -5.87 14.83
C GLU A 77 22.30 -5.78 15.11
N VAL A 78 21.76 -4.56 15.08
CA VAL A 78 20.31 -4.31 15.19
C VAL A 78 19.86 -3.27 14.16
N ILE A 79 18.58 -3.34 13.79
CA ILE A 79 17.92 -2.29 13.02
C ILE A 79 17.17 -1.37 13.98
N ALA A 80 17.45 -0.08 13.92
CA ALA A 80 16.67 0.96 14.57
C ALA A 80 15.82 1.68 13.52
N LYS A 81 14.52 1.76 13.75
CA LYS A 81 13.54 2.37 12.84
C LYS A 81 12.77 3.48 13.55
N ILE A 82 12.64 4.63 12.89
CA ILE A 82 11.88 5.80 13.36
C ILE A 82 10.87 6.15 12.26
N PRO A 83 9.55 6.15 12.54
CA PRO A 83 8.55 6.53 11.55
C PRO A 83 8.64 8.02 11.21
N CYS A 84 8.50 8.32 9.92
CA CYS A 84 8.32 9.68 9.43
C CYS A 84 6.86 10.14 9.60
N PRO A 85 6.55 11.45 9.57
CA PRO A 85 5.18 11.96 9.62
C PRO A 85 4.22 11.32 8.59
N ASN A 86 4.71 10.98 7.40
CA ASN A 86 3.92 10.29 6.37
C ASN A 86 3.69 8.79 6.62
N ALA A 87 4.26 8.18 7.67
CA ALA A 87 4.11 6.75 7.95
C ALA A 87 2.67 6.38 8.32
N GLY A 88 1.93 7.33 8.89
CA GLY A 88 0.56 7.14 9.39
C GLY A 88 0.35 7.90 10.70
N THR A 89 -0.73 7.60 11.40
CA THR A 89 -1.06 8.27 12.66
C THR A 89 0.02 8.01 13.72
N PRO A 90 0.55 9.07 14.36
CA PRO A 90 1.51 8.95 15.45
C PRO A 90 1.01 8.03 16.56
N SER A 91 1.93 7.34 17.22
CA SER A 91 1.72 6.30 18.22
C SER A 91 1.01 5.04 17.73
N LEU A 92 -0.11 5.17 17.01
CA LEU A 92 -0.89 4.04 16.48
C LEU A 92 -0.09 3.21 15.48
N THR A 93 0.66 3.85 14.58
CA THR A 93 1.43 3.15 13.54
C THR A 93 2.55 2.29 14.16
N THR A 94 3.34 2.88 15.07
CA THR A 94 4.42 2.17 15.76
C THR A 94 3.90 1.06 16.67
N ALA A 95 2.87 1.34 17.47
CA ALA A 95 2.30 0.35 18.38
C ALA A 95 1.67 -0.83 17.63
N SER A 96 1.01 -0.56 16.49
CA SER A 96 0.40 -1.59 15.63
C SER A 96 1.45 -2.50 15.01
N GLU A 97 2.52 -1.91 14.46
CA GLU A 97 3.60 -2.69 13.86
C GLU A 97 4.29 -3.60 14.89
N VAL A 98 4.58 -3.07 16.08
CA VAL A 98 5.19 -3.87 17.15
C VAL A 98 4.30 -5.02 17.58
N ALA A 99 3.01 -4.79 17.73
CA ALA A 99 2.06 -5.83 18.08
C ALA A 99 1.97 -6.90 16.99
N THR A 100 1.94 -6.49 15.72
CA THR A 100 1.93 -7.38 14.55
C THR A 100 3.16 -8.28 14.52
N LEU A 101 4.36 -7.71 14.62
CA LEU A 101 5.62 -8.47 14.65
C LEU A 101 5.67 -9.45 15.82
N ARG A 102 5.24 -9.02 17.01
CA ARG A 102 5.22 -9.89 18.20
C ARG A 102 4.21 -11.03 18.05
N TYR A 103 3.02 -10.76 17.54
CA TYR A 103 1.96 -11.73 17.38
C TYR A 103 2.33 -12.80 16.34
N LEU A 104 2.80 -12.39 15.17
CA LEU A 104 3.25 -13.32 14.13
C LEU A 104 4.35 -14.23 14.67
N ARG A 105 5.35 -13.67 15.35
CA ARG A 105 6.45 -14.46 15.90
C ARG A 105 6.01 -15.45 17.00
N SER A 106 4.96 -15.14 17.76
CA SER A 106 4.48 -16.00 18.84
C SER A 106 3.44 -17.02 18.40
N CYS A 107 2.68 -16.73 17.34
CA CYS A 107 1.50 -17.51 16.95
C CYS A 107 1.63 -18.19 15.58
N THR A 108 2.70 -17.90 14.83
CA THR A 108 2.89 -18.41 13.46
C THR A 108 4.32 -18.89 13.23
N SER A 109 4.54 -19.61 12.13
CA SER A 109 5.85 -20.00 11.60
C SER A 109 6.49 -18.92 10.73
N VAL A 110 5.73 -17.86 10.39
CA VAL A 110 6.20 -16.73 9.59
C VAL A 110 7.38 -16.05 10.28
N ARG A 111 8.53 -16.06 9.60
CA ARG A 111 9.75 -15.43 10.12
C ARG A 111 9.66 -13.92 9.92
N VAL A 112 9.58 -13.20 11.04
CA VAL A 112 9.54 -11.73 11.08
C VAL A 112 10.58 -11.20 12.07
N PRO A 113 11.07 -9.95 11.90
CA PRO A 113 12.03 -9.35 12.82
C PRO A 113 11.59 -9.41 14.29
N LYS A 114 12.49 -9.84 15.19
CA LYS A 114 12.25 -9.75 16.64
C LYS A 114 12.29 -8.30 17.08
N VAL A 115 11.23 -7.80 17.72
CA VAL A 115 11.26 -6.50 18.41
C VAL A 115 12.01 -6.64 19.73
N PHE A 116 13.07 -5.85 19.92
CA PHE A 116 13.87 -5.81 21.14
C PHE A 116 13.42 -4.70 22.09
N ALA A 117 13.33 -3.47 21.60
CA ALA A 117 12.89 -2.29 22.33
C ALA A 117 12.09 -1.38 21.41
N TRP A 118 11.18 -0.58 21.96
CA TRP A 118 10.39 0.35 21.17
C TRP A 118 9.74 1.40 22.09
N SER A 119 9.35 2.53 21.52
CA SER A 119 8.50 3.54 22.15
C SER A 119 7.60 4.19 21.10
N SER A 120 6.30 4.27 21.39
CA SER A 120 5.34 5.08 20.62
C SER A 120 5.11 6.47 21.21
N ASP A 121 5.75 6.78 22.35
CA ASP A 121 5.70 8.10 22.97
C ASP A 121 6.95 8.91 22.58
N PRO A 122 6.84 10.04 21.86
CA PRO A 122 7.97 10.88 21.50
C PRO A 122 8.58 11.63 22.69
N GLY A 123 7.95 11.64 23.87
CA GLY A 123 8.49 12.21 25.11
C GLY A 123 9.66 11.42 25.72
N ASN A 124 10.02 10.28 25.12
CA ASN A 124 11.16 9.47 25.53
C ASN A 124 12.52 10.17 25.20
N PRO A 125 13.66 9.70 25.76
CA PRO A 125 14.97 10.35 25.54
C PRO A 125 15.43 10.47 24.09
N VAL A 126 14.97 9.61 23.18
CA VAL A 126 15.26 9.70 21.73
C VAL A 126 14.56 10.92 21.11
N GLY A 127 13.49 11.44 21.72
CA GLY A 127 12.72 12.56 21.20
C GLY A 127 11.84 12.22 19.99
N ALA A 128 11.71 10.93 19.66
CA ALA A 128 10.88 10.41 18.58
C ALA A 128 10.42 8.98 18.89
N GLU A 129 9.36 8.54 18.21
CA GLU A 129 8.96 7.13 18.21
C GLU A 129 10.06 6.26 17.60
N TYR A 130 10.22 5.03 18.09
CA TYR A 130 11.21 4.12 17.54
C TYR A 130 10.87 2.66 17.76
N ILE A 131 11.46 1.81 16.92
CA ILE A 131 11.51 0.35 17.07
C ILE A 131 12.98 -0.08 16.88
N ILE A 132 13.54 -0.79 17.86
CA ILE A 132 14.83 -1.49 17.76
C ILE A 132 14.51 -2.97 17.62
N MET A 133 14.96 -3.58 16.53
CA MET A 133 14.61 -4.94 16.15
C MET A 133 15.77 -5.69 15.50
N GLU A 134 15.57 -7.00 15.35
CA GLU A 134 16.48 -7.91 14.67
C GLU A 134 16.78 -7.47 13.24
N LYS A 135 18.06 -7.50 12.87
CA LYS A 135 18.48 -7.51 11.46
C LYS A 135 18.21 -8.90 10.91
N VAL A 136 17.25 -9.01 9.99
CA VAL A 136 16.94 -10.30 9.35
C VAL A 136 18.20 -10.83 8.66
N PRO A 137 18.58 -12.10 8.87
CA PRO A 137 19.76 -12.67 8.22
C PRO A 137 19.52 -12.87 6.72
N GLY A 138 20.61 -12.96 5.97
CA GLY A 138 20.56 -13.21 4.53
C GLY A 138 20.62 -11.94 3.68
N ILE A 139 20.00 -12.01 2.50
CA ILE A 139 20.00 -10.96 1.48
C ILE A 139 18.59 -10.75 0.93
N ALA A 140 18.25 -9.54 0.49
CA ALA A 140 16.96 -9.28 -0.15
C ALA A 140 16.80 -10.13 -1.41
N LEU A 141 15.61 -10.67 -1.63
CA LEU A 141 15.31 -11.53 -2.77
C LEU A 141 15.50 -10.78 -4.10
N SER A 142 15.27 -9.46 -4.11
CA SER A 142 15.52 -8.59 -5.28
C SER A 142 16.96 -8.69 -5.80
N GLU A 143 17.95 -8.92 -4.93
CA GLU A 143 19.35 -9.03 -5.31
C GLU A 143 19.71 -10.41 -5.90
N ARG A 144 18.85 -11.42 -5.71
CA ARG A 144 19.08 -12.80 -6.17
C ARG A 144 18.14 -13.26 -7.26
N TRP A 145 16.93 -12.72 -7.33
CA TRP A 145 15.84 -13.20 -8.18
C TRP A 145 16.24 -13.42 -9.63
N GLU A 146 16.93 -12.45 -10.24
CA GLU A 146 17.35 -12.52 -11.64
C GLU A 146 18.38 -13.63 -11.91
N THR A 147 19.16 -14.01 -10.91
CA THR A 147 20.15 -15.10 -11.01
C THR A 147 19.57 -16.48 -10.69
N MET A 148 18.36 -16.54 -10.11
CA MET A 148 17.70 -17.80 -9.75
C MET A 148 17.13 -18.48 -10.99
N ASN A 149 17.28 -19.81 -11.03
CA ASN A 149 16.60 -20.61 -12.05
C ASN A 149 15.10 -20.77 -11.73
N MET A 150 14.35 -21.24 -12.72
CA MET A 150 12.89 -21.37 -12.61
C MET A 150 12.43 -22.27 -11.45
N LEU A 151 13.13 -23.38 -11.18
CA LEU A 151 12.78 -24.28 -10.09
C LEU A 151 12.98 -23.62 -8.71
N GLN A 152 14.05 -22.84 -8.56
CA GLN A 152 14.29 -22.08 -7.33
C GLN A 152 13.21 -21.02 -7.11
N ARG A 153 12.79 -20.32 -8.18
CA ARG A 153 11.68 -19.35 -8.12
C ARG A 153 10.36 -20.03 -7.72
N TYR A 154 10.04 -21.20 -8.28
CA TYR A 154 8.87 -21.98 -7.89
C TYR A 154 8.89 -22.38 -6.42
N LYS A 155 10.04 -22.80 -5.88
CA LYS A 155 10.17 -23.07 -4.44
C LYS A 155 9.89 -21.84 -3.58
N ILE A 156 10.32 -20.65 -3.99
CA ILE A 156 9.96 -19.41 -3.28
C ILE A 156 8.45 -19.18 -3.35
N ILE A 157 7.83 -19.35 -4.52
CA ILE A 157 6.38 -19.20 -4.67
C ILE A 157 5.65 -20.18 -3.74
N ASP A 158 6.09 -21.44 -3.64
CA ASP A 158 5.52 -22.42 -2.70
C ASP A 158 5.58 -21.91 -1.26
N ARG A 159 6.73 -21.34 -0.84
CA ARG A 159 6.87 -20.76 0.51
C ARG A 159 5.98 -19.55 0.75
N ILE A 160 5.77 -18.71 -0.26
CA ILE A 160 4.84 -17.58 -0.14
C ILE A 160 3.40 -18.09 0.03
N VAL A 161 2.99 -19.10 -0.75
CA VAL A 161 1.67 -19.73 -0.60
C VAL A 161 1.52 -20.34 0.79
N GLU A 162 2.55 -21.00 1.33
CA GLU A 162 2.53 -21.51 2.71
C GLU A 162 2.33 -20.40 3.77
N VAL A 163 3.04 -19.27 3.63
CA VAL A 163 2.88 -18.10 4.52
C VAL A 163 1.46 -17.52 4.41
N GLU A 164 0.98 -17.32 3.19
CA GLU A 164 -0.37 -16.80 2.93
C GLU A 164 -1.46 -17.71 3.50
N LYS A 165 -1.24 -19.03 3.49
CA LYS A 165 -2.14 -20.00 4.11
C LYS A 165 -2.24 -19.77 5.62
N GLU A 166 -1.08 -19.67 6.26
CA GLU A 166 -1.00 -19.50 7.71
C GLU A 166 -1.66 -18.19 8.13
N LEU A 167 -1.47 -17.10 7.38
CA LEU A 167 -2.13 -15.82 7.63
C LEU A 167 -3.65 -15.88 7.45
N GLU A 168 -4.13 -16.60 6.43
CA GLU A 168 -5.58 -16.79 6.17
C GLU A 168 -6.29 -17.54 7.30
N GLU A 169 -5.61 -18.49 7.94
CA GLU A 169 -6.15 -19.26 9.05
C GLU A 169 -6.33 -18.42 10.34
N LEU A 170 -5.68 -17.26 10.44
CA LEU A 170 -5.80 -16.33 11.57
C LEU A 170 -7.07 -15.48 11.47
N LYS A 171 -8.20 -16.03 11.92
CA LYS A 171 -9.50 -15.33 11.94
C LYS A 171 -9.69 -14.49 13.19
N PHE A 172 -9.49 -13.18 13.07
CA PHE A 172 -9.58 -12.25 14.21
C PHE A 172 -11.04 -11.98 14.61
N PRO A 173 -11.30 -11.47 15.82
CA PRO A 173 -12.68 -11.21 16.27
C PRO A 173 -13.29 -9.90 15.74
N ALA A 174 -12.49 -9.03 15.12
CA ALA A 174 -12.89 -7.72 14.65
C ALA A 174 -11.97 -7.24 13.51
N TYR A 175 -12.43 -6.24 12.76
CA TYR A 175 -11.66 -5.53 11.73
C TYR A 175 -10.98 -4.30 12.35
N GLY A 176 -9.80 -3.93 11.88
CA GLY A 176 -8.99 -2.84 12.45
C GLY A 176 -7.50 -3.11 12.30
N SER A 177 -6.73 -2.85 13.35
CA SER A 177 -5.30 -3.20 13.40
C SER A 177 -4.95 -3.87 14.72
N LEU A 178 -3.87 -4.64 14.75
CA LEU A 178 -3.47 -5.39 15.93
C LEU A 178 -2.68 -4.51 16.90
N TYR A 179 -2.93 -4.60 18.21
CA TYR A 179 -2.22 -3.86 19.24
C TYR A 179 -1.89 -4.74 20.44
N LEU A 180 -0.86 -4.37 21.20
CA LEU A 180 -0.74 -4.79 22.59
C LEU A 180 -1.82 -4.05 23.38
N ARG A 181 -2.54 -4.74 24.27
CA ARG A 181 -3.65 -4.14 25.02
C ARG A 181 -3.27 -2.86 25.75
N GLN A 182 -2.09 -2.86 26.35
CA GLN A 182 -1.56 -1.73 27.11
C GLN A 182 -1.08 -0.55 26.24
N SER A 183 -0.92 -0.75 24.93
CA SER A 183 -0.42 0.29 24.02
C SER A 183 -1.51 0.98 23.20
N VAL A 184 -2.77 0.57 23.35
CA VAL A 184 -3.89 1.29 22.73
C VAL A 184 -4.03 2.64 23.44
N PRO A 185 -3.97 3.78 22.74
CA PRO A 185 -4.12 5.08 23.37
C PRO A 185 -5.51 5.24 24.02
N ASN A 186 -5.56 6.00 25.11
CA ASN A 186 -6.82 6.31 25.80
C ASN A 186 -7.81 6.99 24.82
N GLY A 187 -9.06 6.56 24.86
CA GLY A 187 -10.14 7.10 24.01
C GLY A 187 -10.42 6.30 22.75
N TYR A 188 -9.62 5.26 22.46
CA TYR A 188 -9.95 4.28 21.42
C TYR A 188 -10.53 3.00 22.02
N ASP A 189 -11.59 2.51 21.38
CA ASP A 189 -12.12 1.19 21.66
C ASP A 189 -11.14 0.10 21.19
N HIS A 190 -11.18 -1.05 21.85
CA HIS A 190 -10.41 -2.21 21.45
C HIS A 190 -11.15 -3.50 21.81
N TYR A 191 -10.91 -4.54 21.03
CA TYR A 191 -11.52 -5.85 21.18
C TYR A 191 -10.45 -6.91 21.49
N PRO A 192 -10.46 -7.55 22.68
CA PRO A 192 -9.45 -8.54 23.05
C PRO A 192 -9.50 -9.78 22.15
N LEU A 193 -8.32 -10.34 21.83
CA LEU A 193 -8.28 -11.62 21.13
C LEU A 193 -8.81 -12.76 22.01
N PRO A 194 -9.49 -13.76 21.43
CA PRO A 194 -9.97 -14.93 22.16
C PRO A 194 -8.80 -15.85 22.57
N PRO A 195 -8.95 -16.67 23.64
CA PRO A 195 -7.86 -17.47 24.20
C PRO A 195 -7.19 -18.46 23.24
N HIS A 196 -7.88 -18.90 22.18
CA HIS A 196 -7.30 -19.82 21.20
C HIS A 196 -6.33 -19.15 20.22
N LEU A 197 -6.46 -17.83 20.02
CA LEU A 197 -5.52 -17.02 19.22
C LEU A 197 -4.47 -16.36 20.10
N ASP A 198 -4.83 -16.03 21.34
CA ASP A 198 -3.94 -15.39 22.30
C ASP A 198 -4.14 -15.96 23.71
N PRO A 199 -3.48 -17.09 24.02
CA PRO A 199 -3.54 -17.70 25.35
C PRO A 199 -3.02 -16.79 26.47
N THR A 200 -2.18 -15.81 26.12
CA THR A 200 -1.54 -14.89 27.07
C THR A 200 -2.38 -13.65 27.39
N GLY A 201 -3.38 -13.35 26.55
CA GLY A 201 -4.22 -12.17 26.68
C GLY A 201 -3.48 -10.85 26.47
N LEU A 202 -2.39 -10.83 25.71
CA LEU A 202 -1.56 -9.66 25.43
C LEU A 202 -2.10 -8.78 24.31
N PHE A 203 -2.87 -9.33 23.38
CA PHE A 203 -3.24 -8.69 22.13
C PHE A 203 -4.72 -8.28 22.11
N CYS A 204 -5.01 -7.26 21.30
CA CYS A 204 -6.35 -6.82 20.93
C CYS A 204 -6.38 -6.28 19.50
N VAL A 205 -7.57 -6.25 18.90
CA VAL A 205 -7.84 -5.46 17.68
C VAL A 205 -8.28 -4.07 18.12
N GLY A 206 -7.64 -3.04 17.60
CA GLY A 206 -7.93 -1.63 17.88
C GLY A 206 -8.26 -0.85 16.60
N PRO A 207 -8.13 0.48 16.61
CA PRO A 207 -8.41 1.33 15.45
C PRO A 207 -7.51 0.97 14.27
N SER A 208 -8.01 1.12 13.04
CA SER A 208 -7.24 0.85 11.83
C SER A 208 -6.11 1.87 11.65
N CYS A 209 -4.90 1.36 11.41
CA CYS A 209 -3.74 2.16 11.00
C CYS A 209 -3.61 2.31 9.48
N ASN A 210 -4.66 1.99 8.70
CA ASN A 210 -4.65 2.18 7.26
C ASN A 210 -4.48 3.67 6.92
N ARG A 211 -3.43 3.99 6.15
CA ARG A 211 -3.05 5.37 5.82
C ARG A 211 -4.16 6.15 5.13
N SER A 212 -4.97 5.52 4.27
CA SER A 212 -6.06 6.23 3.56
C SER A 212 -7.15 6.75 4.49
N MET A 213 -7.24 6.21 5.72
CA MET A 213 -8.19 6.65 6.75
C MET A 213 -7.78 7.97 7.39
N TRP A 214 -6.50 8.33 7.28
CA TRP A 214 -5.88 9.44 8.00
C TRP A 214 -5.14 10.42 7.08
N SER A 215 -5.02 10.14 5.77
CA SER A 215 -4.21 10.91 4.81
C SER A 215 -4.80 12.24 4.39
N LYS A 216 -5.90 12.69 5.00
CA LYS A 216 -6.44 14.01 4.72
C LYS A 216 -5.83 14.94 5.76
N ASP A 217 -5.11 15.97 5.29
CA ASP A 217 -4.57 17.10 6.05
C ASP A 217 -5.69 17.92 6.72
N PHE A 218 -6.60 17.25 7.42
CA PHE A 218 -7.63 17.88 8.23
C PHE A 218 -6.96 18.27 9.54
N THR A 219 -6.53 19.53 9.57
CA THR A 219 -6.14 20.20 10.81
C THR A 219 -7.38 20.39 11.68
N GLY A 220 -7.79 19.33 12.37
CA GLY A 220 -8.92 19.37 13.29
C GLY A 220 -9.47 17.97 13.59
N MET A 221 -9.82 17.71 14.84
CA MET A 221 -10.61 16.54 15.21
C MET A 221 -12.01 16.66 14.61
N CYS A 222 -12.20 16.05 13.45
CA CYS A 222 -13.50 15.95 12.79
C CYS A 222 -14.26 14.72 13.36
N LYS A 223 -15.60 14.71 13.31
CA LYS A 223 -16.40 13.54 13.73
C LYS A 223 -16.00 12.26 12.98
N SER A 224 -15.43 12.40 11.79
CA SER A 224 -14.86 11.31 10.98
C SER A 224 -13.75 10.51 11.69
N MET A 225 -13.07 11.07 12.70
CA MET A 225 -12.07 10.34 13.51
C MET A 225 -12.69 9.37 14.52
N LEU A 226 -14.01 9.37 14.72
CA LEU A 226 -14.71 8.47 15.66
C LEU A 226 -15.01 7.09 15.08
N ASN A 227 -15.01 6.93 13.75
CA ASN A 227 -15.34 5.67 13.08
C ASN A 227 -14.12 5.05 12.39
N VAL A 228 -13.09 4.77 13.19
CA VAL A 228 -11.81 4.18 12.73
C VAL A 228 -11.64 2.74 13.20
N GLY A 229 -12.68 2.14 13.78
CA GLY A 229 -12.68 0.79 14.32
C GLY A 229 -12.20 0.71 15.78
N PRO A 230 -12.16 -0.49 16.35
CA PRO A 230 -12.39 -1.77 15.68
C PRO A 230 -13.87 -2.00 15.34
N TRP A 231 -14.14 -2.75 14.28
CA TRP A 231 -15.51 -3.12 13.87
C TRP A 231 -15.75 -4.60 14.12
N THR A 232 -16.86 -4.96 14.76
CA THR A 232 -17.13 -6.35 15.17
C THR A 232 -17.92 -7.14 14.13
N SER A 233 -18.43 -6.45 13.11
CA SER A 233 -19.09 -7.08 11.98
C SER A 233 -18.56 -6.54 10.64
N PHE A 234 -18.66 -7.37 9.60
CA PHE A 234 -18.29 -6.96 8.25
C PHE A 234 -19.11 -5.78 7.76
N LEU A 235 -20.40 -5.72 8.12
CA LEU A 235 -21.29 -4.64 7.72
C LEU A 235 -20.87 -3.29 8.33
N GLU A 236 -20.51 -3.28 9.62
CA GLU A 236 -19.95 -2.09 10.28
C GLU A 236 -18.67 -1.60 9.59
N PHE A 237 -17.74 -2.53 9.31
CA PHE A 237 -16.52 -2.22 8.57
C PHE A 237 -16.82 -1.64 7.19
N ALA A 238 -17.70 -2.28 6.43
CA ALA A 238 -18.03 -1.91 5.05
C ALA A 238 -18.76 -0.56 4.95
N LEU A 239 -19.63 -0.24 5.91
CA LEU A 239 -20.31 1.06 5.97
C LEU A 239 -19.40 2.18 6.48
N SER A 240 -18.32 1.85 7.19
CA SER A 240 -17.45 2.87 7.80
C SER A 240 -16.86 3.86 6.79
N ILE A 241 -16.46 3.39 5.59
CA ILE A 241 -15.88 4.25 4.54
C ILE A 241 -16.89 5.25 3.98
N PRO A 242 -18.03 4.82 3.39
CA PRO A 242 -19.00 5.76 2.85
C PRO A 242 -19.58 6.69 3.93
N GLU A 243 -19.73 6.23 5.18
CA GLU A 243 -20.19 7.09 6.28
C GLU A 243 -19.18 8.19 6.62
N ARG A 244 -17.89 7.87 6.75
CA ARG A 244 -16.86 8.90 6.97
C ARG A 244 -16.76 9.89 5.81
N GLU A 245 -16.90 9.42 4.57
CA GLU A 245 -16.90 10.32 3.41
C GLU A 245 -18.13 11.24 3.41
N LEU A 246 -19.32 10.75 3.78
CA LEU A 246 -20.52 11.57 3.94
C LEU A 246 -20.37 12.62 5.05
N ASP A 247 -19.76 12.23 6.18
CA ASP A 247 -19.45 13.16 7.27
C ASP A 247 -18.44 14.22 6.82
N THR A 248 -17.39 13.81 6.09
CA THR A 248 -16.37 14.72 5.53
C THR A 248 -16.98 15.71 4.54
N VAL A 249 -17.88 15.25 3.67
CA VAL A 249 -18.65 16.11 2.75
C VAL A 249 -19.48 17.14 3.51
N THR A 250 -19.96 16.80 4.71
CA THR A 250 -20.77 17.69 5.54
C THR A 250 -19.91 18.70 6.30
N ASP A 251 -18.81 18.23 6.91
CA ASP A 251 -17.97 19.00 7.82
C ASP A 251 -16.90 19.86 7.10
N SER A 252 -16.47 19.45 5.90
CA SER A 252 -15.34 20.05 5.15
C SER A 252 -15.69 20.28 3.66
N LYS A 253 -16.79 21.00 3.43
CA LYS A 253 -17.35 21.22 2.07
C LYS A 253 -16.36 21.87 1.11
N SER A 254 -15.63 22.88 1.56
CA SER A 254 -14.71 23.66 0.72
C SER A 254 -13.52 22.82 0.28
N GLU A 255 -12.97 22.02 1.19
CA GLU A 255 -11.83 21.13 0.97
C GLU A 255 -12.21 20.01 -0.01
N VAL A 256 -13.38 19.38 0.19
CA VAL A 256 -13.88 18.35 -0.72
C VAL A 256 -14.13 18.93 -2.12
N GLN A 257 -14.75 20.11 -2.22
CA GLN A 257 -14.97 20.74 -3.53
C GLN A 257 -13.65 21.12 -4.20
N HIS A 258 -12.66 21.59 -3.44
CA HIS A 258 -11.32 21.85 -3.97
C HIS A 258 -10.67 20.57 -4.52
N HIS A 259 -10.82 19.44 -3.82
CA HIS A 259 -10.30 18.15 -4.28
C HIS A 259 -11.00 17.67 -5.57
N LEU A 260 -12.33 17.77 -5.64
CA LEU A 260 -13.10 17.44 -6.84
C LEU A 260 -12.66 18.28 -8.06
N ASN A 261 -12.35 19.55 -7.84
CA ASN A 261 -11.90 20.47 -8.90
C ASN A 261 -10.51 20.12 -9.47
N GLN A 262 -9.73 19.25 -8.80
CA GLN A 262 -8.44 18.79 -9.32
C GLN A 262 -8.61 17.90 -10.56
N PHE A 263 -9.71 17.14 -10.64
CA PHE A 263 -10.04 16.36 -11.83
C PHE A 263 -10.79 17.20 -12.86
N ASP A 264 -11.91 17.80 -12.46
CA ASP A 264 -12.80 18.56 -13.33
C ASP A 264 -13.67 19.52 -12.50
N GLU A 265 -13.59 20.81 -12.81
CA GLU A 265 -14.34 21.89 -12.14
C GLU A 265 -15.87 21.75 -12.32
N SER A 266 -16.34 20.92 -13.25
CA SER A 266 -17.76 20.60 -13.41
C SER A 266 -18.30 19.63 -12.34
N GLN A 267 -17.42 18.94 -11.60
CA GLN A 267 -17.82 18.04 -10.53
C GLN A 267 -18.40 18.83 -9.36
N SER A 268 -19.51 18.34 -8.78
CA SER A 268 -20.14 19.01 -7.64
C SER A 268 -20.13 18.14 -6.39
N LEU A 269 -20.04 18.80 -5.24
CA LEU A 269 -20.20 18.16 -3.94
C LEU A 269 -21.56 17.44 -3.81
N HIS A 270 -22.62 17.98 -4.41
CA HIS A 270 -23.95 17.36 -4.40
C HIS A 270 -23.96 16.03 -5.17
N GLU A 271 -23.32 16.00 -6.34
CA GLU A 271 -23.14 14.78 -7.13
C GLU A 271 -22.37 13.72 -6.35
N TYR A 272 -21.26 14.11 -5.70
CA TYR A 272 -20.47 13.20 -4.87
C TYR A 272 -21.28 12.64 -3.71
N PHE A 273 -21.98 13.50 -2.97
CA PHE A 273 -22.86 13.10 -1.88
C PHE A 273 -23.92 12.09 -2.32
N ASN A 274 -24.55 12.31 -3.47
CA ASN A 274 -25.56 11.39 -4.01
C ASN A 274 -24.96 10.03 -4.39
N LEU A 275 -23.75 9.99 -4.96
CA LEU A 275 -23.07 8.72 -5.24
C LEU A 275 -22.72 7.96 -3.95
N LEU A 276 -22.30 8.67 -2.89
CA LEU A 276 -22.05 8.08 -1.57
C LEU A 276 -23.33 7.50 -0.95
N GLN A 277 -24.47 8.18 -1.10
CA GLN A 277 -25.77 7.63 -0.66
C GLN A 277 -26.17 6.38 -1.46
N LYS A 278 -25.96 6.39 -2.78
CA LYS A 278 -26.20 5.23 -3.66
C LYS A 278 -25.36 4.02 -3.22
N VAL A 279 -24.05 4.18 -2.96
CA VAL A 279 -23.22 3.07 -2.46
C VAL A 279 -23.64 2.61 -1.07
N LYS A 280 -23.94 3.54 -0.14
CA LYS A 280 -24.45 3.20 1.19
C LYS A 280 -25.72 2.34 1.13
N ALA A 281 -26.60 2.57 0.16
CA ALA A 281 -27.84 1.80 -0.01
C ALA A 281 -27.62 0.35 -0.46
N ILE A 282 -26.53 0.05 -1.17
CA ILE A 282 -26.26 -1.30 -1.71
C ILE A 282 -25.27 -2.12 -0.88
N ILE A 283 -24.43 -1.48 -0.08
CA ILE A 283 -23.44 -2.15 0.78
C ILE A 283 -24.09 -3.23 1.66
N PRO A 284 -25.24 -3.01 2.33
CA PRO A 284 -25.89 -4.07 3.09
C PRO A 284 -26.22 -5.30 2.24
N THR A 285 -26.74 -5.11 1.03
CA THR A 285 -27.06 -6.22 0.13
C THR A 285 -25.81 -7.00 -0.28
N LEU A 286 -24.74 -6.28 -0.67
CA LEU A 286 -23.47 -6.89 -1.04
C LEU A 286 -22.79 -7.61 0.13
N SER A 287 -22.86 -7.04 1.32
CA SER A 287 -22.29 -7.66 2.52
C SER A 287 -22.94 -8.98 2.89
N HIS A 288 -24.18 -9.21 2.45
CA HIS A 288 -24.88 -10.48 2.65
C HIS A 288 -24.74 -11.47 1.49
N HIS A 289 -24.17 -11.06 0.35
CA HIS A 289 -24.00 -11.92 -0.82
C HIS A 289 -23.13 -13.15 -0.48
N PRO A 290 -23.55 -14.39 -0.83
CA PRO A 290 -22.84 -15.61 -0.42
C PRO A 290 -21.36 -15.61 -0.78
N LEU A 291 -21.02 -15.27 -2.04
CA LEU A 291 -19.63 -15.22 -2.50
C LEU A 291 -18.78 -14.18 -1.77
N VAL A 292 -19.39 -13.08 -1.31
CA VAL A 292 -18.65 -12.04 -0.56
C VAL A 292 -18.42 -12.54 0.87
N ARG A 293 -19.45 -13.07 1.52
CA ARG A 293 -19.37 -13.58 2.90
C ARG A 293 -18.32 -14.68 3.06
N GLU A 294 -18.16 -15.55 2.07
CA GLU A 294 -17.17 -16.63 2.10
C GLU A 294 -15.72 -16.15 2.21
N VAL A 295 -15.42 -14.92 1.79
CA VAL A 295 -14.08 -14.34 1.77
C VAL A 295 -14.01 -12.99 2.50
N ALA A 296 -15.00 -12.68 3.32
CA ALA A 296 -15.07 -11.43 4.09
C ALA A 296 -14.45 -11.53 5.50
N ASP A 297 -13.90 -12.69 5.89
CA ASP A 297 -13.33 -12.89 7.22
C ASP A 297 -12.26 -11.81 7.56
N PRO A 298 -12.21 -11.34 8.81
CA PRO A 298 -11.18 -10.42 9.30
C PRO A 298 -9.84 -11.14 9.43
N VAL A 299 -8.96 -10.96 8.45
CA VAL A 299 -7.63 -11.59 8.40
C VAL A 299 -6.53 -10.54 8.33
N LEU A 300 -5.37 -10.85 8.91
CA LEU A 300 -4.16 -10.04 8.77
C LEU A 300 -3.46 -10.44 7.46
N TRP A 301 -3.11 -9.47 6.61
CA TRP A 301 -2.47 -9.76 5.32
C TRP A 301 -1.31 -8.82 5.02
N HIS A 302 -0.27 -9.33 4.35
CA HIS A 302 0.87 -8.53 3.90
C HIS A 302 0.60 -7.96 2.49
N THR A 303 0.05 -6.76 2.41
CA THR A 303 -0.37 -6.17 1.12
C THR A 303 0.75 -5.59 0.27
N ASP A 304 1.96 -5.45 0.83
CA ASP A 304 3.13 -4.85 0.17
C ASP A 304 4.26 -5.87 -0.05
N LEU A 305 3.90 -7.07 -0.51
CA LEU A 305 4.84 -8.18 -0.67
C LEU A 305 5.56 -8.08 -2.02
N HIS A 306 6.70 -7.40 -2.04
CA HIS A 306 7.61 -7.30 -3.18
C HIS A 306 8.98 -7.93 -2.85
N LEU A 307 9.83 -8.13 -3.86
CA LEU A 307 11.13 -8.83 -3.72
C LEU A 307 12.07 -8.18 -2.69
N GLY A 308 11.91 -6.89 -2.40
CA GLY A 308 12.74 -6.16 -1.43
C GLY A 308 12.35 -6.44 0.03
N ASN A 309 11.12 -6.90 0.28
CA ASN A 309 10.60 -7.20 1.61
C ASN A 309 10.78 -8.67 2.00
N ILE A 310 11.36 -9.50 1.13
CA ILE A 310 11.62 -10.92 1.37
C ILE A 310 13.13 -11.13 1.46
N PHE A 311 13.60 -11.69 2.57
CA PHE A 311 15.01 -12.02 2.77
C PHE A 311 15.21 -13.52 2.65
N VAL A 312 16.24 -13.93 1.93
CA VAL A 312 16.59 -15.33 1.69
C VAL A 312 18.01 -15.65 2.12
N SER A 313 18.27 -16.93 2.40
CA SER A 313 19.59 -17.41 2.81
C SER A 313 20.65 -17.15 1.73
N LEU A 314 21.87 -16.81 2.17
CA LEU A 314 23.02 -16.63 1.29
C LEU A 314 23.49 -17.95 0.68
N ASP A 315 23.31 -19.06 1.40
CA ASP A 315 23.77 -20.40 1.00
C ASP A 315 22.72 -21.11 0.12
N ASP A 316 21.44 -20.98 0.47
CA ASP A 316 20.32 -21.51 -0.31
C ASP A 316 19.23 -20.43 -0.51
N PRO A 317 19.18 -19.78 -1.69
CA PRO A 317 18.24 -18.69 -1.95
C PRO A 317 16.77 -19.16 -2.05
N THR A 318 16.49 -20.44 -1.83
CA THR A 318 15.12 -20.98 -1.74
C THR A 318 14.57 -21.01 -0.31
N ILE A 319 15.38 -20.68 0.68
CA ILE A 319 14.98 -20.57 2.09
C ILE A 319 14.69 -19.11 2.42
N ILE A 320 13.44 -18.81 2.78
CA ILE A 320 13.04 -17.49 3.28
C ILE A 320 13.47 -17.37 4.75
N GLU A 321 14.35 -16.41 5.03
CA GLU A 321 14.86 -16.14 6.37
C GLU A 321 14.04 -15.08 7.12
N GLY A 322 13.33 -14.22 6.38
CA GLY A 322 12.32 -13.36 6.99
C GLY A 322 11.59 -12.49 5.99
N ILE A 323 10.41 -12.04 6.41
CA ILE A 323 9.59 -11.04 5.71
C ILE A 323 9.55 -9.79 6.58
N ILE A 324 9.89 -8.65 5.99
CA ILE A 324 9.94 -7.35 6.66
C ILE A 324 8.80 -6.44 6.19
N ASP A 325 8.73 -5.26 6.80
CA ASP A 325 7.78 -4.19 6.48
C ASP A 325 6.29 -4.52 6.71
N TRP A 326 6.00 -4.98 7.93
CA TRP A 326 4.64 -5.16 8.46
C TRP A 326 4.01 -3.84 8.94
N GLN A 327 4.55 -2.69 8.53
CA GLN A 327 3.99 -1.40 8.92
C GLN A 327 2.65 -1.18 8.20
N SER A 328 1.69 -0.58 8.91
CA SER A 328 0.36 -0.26 8.37
C SER A 328 -0.47 -1.48 7.93
N THR A 329 -0.07 -2.71 8.26
CA THR A 329 -0.90 -3.90 8.03
C THR A 329 -2.19 -3.81 8.85
N GLN A 330 -3.27 -4.31 8.27
CA GLN A 330 -4.60 -4.24 8.85
C GLN A 330 -5.24 -5.63 8.89
N ILE A 331 -6.22 -5.74 9.77
CA ILE A 331 -7.17 -6.85 9.81
C ILE A 331 -8.40 -6.39 9.03
N ALA A 332 -8.54 -6.89 7.81
CA ALA A 332 -9.58 -6.49 6.86
C ALA A 332 -10.18 -7.73 6.16
N PRO A 333 -11.30 -7.60 5.42
CA PRO A 333 -11.83 -8.68 4.60
C PRO A 333 -10.77 -9.24 3.64
N LEU A 334 -10.62 -10.56 3.56
CA LEU A 334 -9.61 -11.21 2.70
C LEU A 334 -9.72 -10.75 1.24
N PHE A 335 -10.93 -10.62 0.69
CA PHE A 335 -11.13 -10.19 -0.71
C PHE A 335 -10.69 -8.75 -1.01
N LEU A 336 -10.51 -7.90 0.01
CA LEU A 336 -9.96 -6.55 -0.16
C LEU A 336 -8.43 -6.53 -0.09
N GLN A 337 -7.81 -7.63 0.34
CA GLN A 337 -6.39 -7.71 0.63
C GLN A 337 -5.65 -8.66 -0.32
N ALA A 338 -6.23 -9.84 -0.57
CA ALA A 338 -5.67 -10.90 -1.40
C ALA A 338 -5.46 -10.43 -2.84
N ARG A 339 -4.23 -10.56 -3.32
CA ARG A 339 -3.78 -10.14 -4.63
C ARG A 339 -2.50 -10.90 -4.98
N PHE A 340 -2.17 -10.96 -6.27
CA PHE A 340 -0.85 -11.42 -6.69
C PHE A 340 0.24 -10.52 -6.05
N PRO A 341 1.27 -11.10 -5.42
CA PRO A 341 2.48 -10.36 -5.04
C PRO A 341 3.03 -9.61 -6.24
N GLU A 342 3.68 -8.45 -6.03
CA GLU A 342 4.04 -7.54 -7.12
C GLU A 342 4.87 -8.22 -8.22
N PHE A 343 5.85 -9.02 -7.82
CA PHE A 343 6.76 -9.76 -8.70
C PHE A 343 6.11 -10.95 -9.41
N LEU A 344 4.88 -11.28 -9.07
CA LEU A 344 4.04 -12.33 -9.68
C LEU A 344 2.80 -11.72 -10.35
N ARG A 345 2.74 -10.39 -10.51
CA ARG A 345 1.60 -9.75 -11.17
C ARG A 345 1.46 -10.30 -12.60
N PRO A 346 0.28 -10.79 -12.98
CA PRO A 346 0.07 -11.34 -14.30
C PRO A 346 0.34 -10.29 -15.40
N PRO A 347 0.97 -10.68 -16.53
CA PRO A 347 1.13 -9.79 -17.69
C PRO A 347 -0.22 -9.48 -18.36
N LYS A 348 -0.26 -8.49 -19.25
CA LYS A 348 -1.48 -7.97 -19.88
C LYS A 348 -2.32 -9.06 -20.58
N ASP A 349 -1.68 -9.98 -21.30
CA ASP A 349 -2.35 -11.05 -22.06
C ASP A 349 -2.53 -12.35 -21.26
N TYR A 350 -2.50 -12.26 -19.93
CA TYR A 350 -2.67 -13.42 -19.06
C TYR A 350 -4.11 -13.95 -19.09
N SER A 351 -4.24 -15.26 -19.26
CA SER A 351 -5.53 -15.97 -19.16
C SER A 351 -5.63 -16.68 -17.81
N PRO A 352 -6.57 -16.29 -16.92
CA PRO A 352 -6.83 -17.00 -15.66
C PRO A 352 -7.29 -18.45 -15.88
N GLY A 353 -7.13 -19.31 -14.88
CA GLY A 353 -7.56 -20.72 -14.94
C GLY A 353 -6.45 -21.67 -15.40
N THR A 354 -6.81 -22.73 -16.14
CA THR A 354 -5.88 -23.85 -16.44
C THR A 354 -5.05 -23.68 -17.70
N ASP A 355 -5.22 -22.57 -18.42
CA ASP A 355 -4.50 -22.33 -19.68
C ASP A 355 -3.00 -22.15 -19.42
N ILE A 356 -2.19 -22.90 -20.16
CA ILE A 356 -0.74 -22.90 -20.01
C ILE A 356 -0.15 -21.73 -20.81
N PRO A 357 0.68 -20.87 -20.20
CA PRO A 357 1.37 -19.80 -20.92
C PRO A 357 2.31 -20.34 -22.02
N ASN A 358 2.08 -19.90 -23.24
CA ASN A 358 2.87 -20.27 -24.42
C ASN A 358 3.53 -19.04 -25.06
N LEU A 359 4.53 -19.28 -25.91
CA LEU A 359 5.10 -18.23 -26.76
C LEU A 359 4.06 -17.80 -27.82
N PRO A 360 4.13 -16.56 -28.33
CA PRO A 360 3.22 -16.11 -29.38
C PRO A 360 3.40 -16.94 -30.66
N ASN A 361 2.33 -17.11 -31.44
CA ASN A 361 2.35 -17.96 -32.63
C ASN A 361 3.35 -17.49 -33.70
N ASN A 362 3.62 -16.19 -33.78
CA ASN A 362 4.58 -15.58 -34.71
C ASN A 362 6.00 -15.47 -34.11
N PHE A 363 6.31 -16.20 -33.02
CA PHE A 363 7.60 -16.07 -32.32
C PHE A 363 8.81 -16.22 -33.25
N ASP A 364 8.77 -17.14 -34.21
CA ASP A 364 9.90 -17.37 -35.13
C ASP A 364 10.17 -16.20 -36.08
N GLU A 365 9.15 -15.39 -36.36
CA GLU A 365 9.20 -14.21 -37.24
C GLU A 365 9.68 -12.94 -36.53
N LEU A 366 9.73 -12.97 -35.20
CA LEU A 366 10.19 -11.85 -34.38
C LEU A 366 11.70 -11.61 -34.50
N ASP A 367 12.09 -10.34 -34.33
CA ASP A 367 13.50 -9.97 -34.21
C ASP A 367 14.10 -10.47 -32.86
N PRO A 368 15.44 -10.45 -32.69
CA PRO A 368 16.06 -10.95 -31.46
C PRO A 368 15.58 -10.27 -30.17
N GLU A 369 15.34 -8.96 -30.19
CA GLU A 369 14.91 -8.19 -29.02
C GLU A 369 13.47 -8.55 -28.64
N GLN A 370 12.59 -8.61 -29.63
CA GLN A 370 11.21 -9.07 -29.48
C GLN A 370 11.14 -10.53 -28.99
N LYS A 371 12.02 -11.40 -29.48
CA LYS A 371 12.12 -12.79 -29.00
C LYS A 371 12.51 -12.86 -27.53
N ASP A 372 13.47 -12.05 -27.10
CA ASP A 372 13.88 -12.01 -25.69
C ASP A 372 12.79 -11.43 -24.80
N GLN A 373 12.07 -10.41 -25.27
CA GLN A 373 10.89 -9.88 -24.58
C GLN A 373 9.79 -10.94 -24.42
N ALA A 374 9.41 -11.62 -25.51
CA ALA A 374 8.40 -12.69 -25.47
C ALA A 374 8.80 -13.84 -24.54
N ARG A 375 10.10 -14.18 -24.44
CA ARG A 375 10.61 -15.16 -23.48
C ARG A 375 10.45 -14.68 -22.03
N ARG A 376 10.76 -13.42 -21.74
CA ARG A 376 10.58 -12.82 -20.40
C ARG A 376 9.12 -12.79 -19.99
N GLU A 377 8.23 -12.37 -20.89
CA GLU A 377 6.79 -12.34 -20.65
C GLU A 377 6.22 -13.73 -20.40
N ARG A 378 6.60 -14.72 -21.22
CA ARG A 378 6.21 -16.13 -20.97
C ARG A 378 6.71 -16.63 -19.62
N ALA A 379 7.95 -16.32 -19.25
CA ALA A 379 8.51 -16.72 -17.96
C ALA A 379 7.74 -16.09 -16.79
N SER A 380 7.38 -14.81 -16.90
CA SER A 380 6.54 -14.10 -15.91
C SER A 380 5.12 -14.70 -15.83
N ALA A 381 4.47 -14.93 -16.98
CA ALA A 381 3.17 -15.59 -17.04
C ALA A 381 3.21 -16.99 -16.42
N SER A 382 4.29 -17.75 -16.63
CA SER A 382 4.47 -19.10 -16.06
C SER A 382 4.60 -19.07 -14.54
N GLN A 383 5.26 -18.06 -13.98
CA GLN A 383 5.36 -17.85 -12.53
C GLN A 383 4.01 -17.43 -11.93
N SER A 384 3.31 -16.51 -12.59
CA SER A 384 1.96 -16.09 -12.22
C SER A 384 0.99 -17.28 -12.22
N LYS A 385 1.06 -18.12 -13.27
CA LYS A 385 0.26 -19.34 -13.38
C LYS A 385 0.58 -20.35 -12.29
N TYR A 386 1.86 -20.53 -11.98
CA TYR A 386 2.28 -21.43 -10.92
C TYR A 386 1.74 -20.97 -9.55
N TYR A 387 1.81 -19.68 -9.24
CA TYR A 387 1.20 -19.11 -8.04
C TYR A 387 -0.32 -19.30 -8.03
N GLU A 388 -1.02 -18.96 -9.12
CA GLU A 388 -2.47 -19.12 -9.23
C GLU A 388 -2.91 -20.58 -8.94
N MET A 389 -2.21 -21.55 -9.54
CA MET A 389 -2.53 -22.97 -9.38
C MET A 389 -2.13 -23.52 -8.01
N SER A 390 -1.03 -23.04 -7.43
CA SER A 390 -0.64 -23.41 -6.08
C SER A 390 -1.63 -22.85 -5.05
N SER A 391 -2.07 -21.61 -5.21
CA SER A 391 -3.12 -21.02 -4.38
C SER A 391 -4.44 -21.77 -4.53
N LEU A 392 -4.84 -22.16 -5.75
CA LEU A 392 -6.03 -23.01 -5.93
C LEU A 392 -5.91 -24.36 -5.21
N ALA A 393 -4.74 -25.00 -5.31
CA ALA A 393 -4.51 -26.34 -4.75
C ALA A 393 -4.44 -26.34 -3.22
N TYR A 394 -3.77 -25.34 -2.62
CA TYR A 394 -3.41 -25.36 -1.20
C TYR A 394 -4.16 -24.31 -0.36
N ASN A 395 -4.60 -23.22 -0.98
CA ASN A 395 -5.22 -22.04 -0.34
C ASN A 395 -6.50 -21.60 -1.08
N LYS A 396 -7.43 -22.54 -1.30
CA LYS A 396 -8.61 -22.30 -2.15
C LYS A 396 -9.35 -21.00 -1.82
N ARG A 397 -9.46 -20.62 -0.54
CA ARG A 397 -10.11 -19.38 -0.11
C ARG A 397 -9.39 -18.12 -0.59
N VAL A 398 -8.06 -18.10 -0.60
CA VAL A 398 -7.25 -17.00 -1.16
C VAL A 398 -7.45 -16.93 -2.67
N TYR A 399 -7.46 -18.09 -3.35
CA TYR A 399 -7.79 -18.15 -4.79
C TYR A 399 -9.20 -17.60 -5.08
N ASP A 400 -10.21 -18.03 -4.32
CA ASP A 400 -11.59 -17.56 -4.46
C ASP A 400 -11.71 -16.05 -4.20
N ALA A 401 -10.98 -15.54 -3.20
CA ALA A 401 -10.92 -14.11 -2.88
C ALA A 401 -10.33 -13.28 -4.04
N MET A 402 -9.23 -13.74 -4.65
CA MET A 402 -8.64 -13.09 -5.82
C MET A 402 -9.54 -13.17 -7.07
N LYS A 403 -10.36 -14.22 -7.17
CA LYS A 403 -11.27 -14.46 -8.30
C LYS A 403 -12.63 -13.78 -8.13
N LEU A 404 -12.93 -13.22 -6.96
CA LEU A 404 -14.22 -12.61 -6.67
C LEU A 404 -14.57 -11.59 -7.75
N ASP A 405 -15.81 -11.66 -8.24
CA ASP A 405 -16.28 -10.80 -9.32
C ASP A 405 -16.09 -9.33 -8.93
N ARG A 406 -15.44 -8.58 -9.81
CA ARG A 406 -15.14 -7.16 -9.62
C ARG A 406 -16.38 -6.34 -9.25
N ARG A 407 -17.54 -6.66 -9.81
CA ARG A 407 -18.80 -5.96 -9.53
C ARG A 407 -19.25 -6.13 -8.08
N LEU A 408 -18.84 -7.22 -7.43
CA LEU A 408 -19.16 -7.50 -6.02
C LEU A 408 -18.19 -6.83 -5.05
N TRP A 409 -16.90 -6.67 -5.37
CA TRP A 409 -15.93 -6.08 -4.44
C TRP A 409 -15.61 -4.59 -4.66
N GLU A 410 -15.69 -4.10 -5.89
CA GLU A 410 -15.29 -2.73 -6.23
C GLU A 410 -16.08 -1.62 -5.50
N PRO A 411 -17.39 -1.79 -5.20
CA PRO A 411 -18.12 -0.80 -4.40
C PRO A 411 -17.50 -0.55 -3.02
N PHE A 412 -16.85 -1.55 -2.43
CA PHE A 412 -16.16 -1.42 -1.13
C PHE A 412 -14.83 -0.65 -1.23
N THR A 413 -14.21 -0.58 -2.42
CA THR A 413 -12.90 0.09 -2.62
C THR A 413 -13.00 1.48 -3.22
N CYS A 414 -14.05 1.75 -4.01
CA CYS A 414 -14.21 3.01 -4.73
C CYS A 414 -15.04 4.06 -3.97
N CYS A 415 -15.48 3.79 -2.75
CA CYS A 415 -16.33 4.67 -1.95
C CYS A 415 -15.57 5.80 -1.22
N GLN A 416 -14.40 6.20 -1.75
CA GLN A 416 -13.60 7.35 -1.30
C GLN A 416 -13.00 8.07 -2.52
N LEU A 417 -12.78 9.38 -2.41
CA LEU A 417 -12.09 10.13 -3.45
C LEU A 417 -10.63 9.72 -3.55
N PHE A 418 -10.19 9.38 -4.76
CA PHE A 418 -8.79 9.14 -5.07
C PHE A 418 -7.99 10.45 -5.07
N SER A 419 -6.66 10.37 -5.04
CA SER A 419 -5.78 11.54 -5.01
C SER A 419 -6.04 12.53 -6.14
N ASN A 420 -6.45 12.05 -7.33
CA ASN A 420 -6.81 12.90 -8.47
C ASN A 420 -8.17 13.61 -8.35
N GLY A 421 -9.00 13.30 -7.35
CA GLY A 421 -10.31 13.94 -7.15
C GLY A 421 -11.43 13.44 -8.07
N SER A 422 -11.21 12.39 -8.86
CA SER A 422 -12.21 11.89 -9.81
C SER A 422 -13.29 11.04 -9.14
N MET A 423 -14.57 11.32 -9.44
CA MET A 423 -15.71 10.47 -9.06
C MET A 423 -15.97 9.31 -10.05
N VAL A 424 -15.26 9.28 -11.18
CA VAL A 424 -15.48 8.30 -12.26
C VAL A 424 -15.40 6.85 -11.76
N PRO A 425 -14.42 6.44 -10.92
CA PRO A 425 -14.37 5.08 -10.41
C PRO A 425 -15.60 4.68 -9.59
N LEU A 426 -16.06 5.55 -8.68
CA LEU A 426 -17.24 5.31 -7.86
C LEU A 426 -18.50 5.16 -8.73
N ARG A 427 -18.71 6.08 -9.66
CA ARG A 427 -19.87 6.01 -10.56
C ARG A 427 -19.78 4.79 -11.50
N ASN A 428 -18.61 4.47 -12.05
CA ASN A 428 -18.42 3.25 -12.86
C ASN A 428 -18.76 1.99 -12.06
N SER A 429 -18.39 1.92 -10.79
CA SER A 429 -18.73 0.80 -9.92
C SER A 429 -20.24 0.70 -9.72
N LEU A 430 -20.93 1.82 -9.46
CA LEU A 430 -22.38 1.87 -9.25
C LEU A 430 -23.18 1.58 -10.53
N LEU A 431 -22.68 1.99 -11.70
CA LEU A 431 -23.30 1.69 -12.98
C LEU A 431 -23.24 0.20 -13.31
N ARG A 432 -22.08 -0.42 -13.18
CA ARG A 432 -21.90 -1.85 -13.46
C ARG A 432 -22.79 -2.72 -12.58
N ILE A 433 -22.82 -2.45 -11.27
CA ILE A 433 -23.68 -3.21 -10.36
C ILE A 433 -25.18 -2.97 -10.61
N SER A 434 -25.57 -1.76 -11.04
CA SER A 434 -26.96 -1.46 -11.38
C SER A 434 -27.41 -2.19 -12.64
N GLN A 435 -26.55 -2.24 -13.66
CA GLN A 435 -26.80 -2.93 -14.93
C GLN A 435 -26.85 -4.45 -14.77
N ASP A 436 -25.97 -5.01 -13.94
CA ASP A 436 -25.81 -6.45 -13.76
C ASP A 436 -26.51 -6.98 -12.49
N TRP A 437 -27.43 -6.21 -11.91
CA TRP A 437 -28.06 -6.53 -10.60
C TRP A 437 -28.66 -7.93 -10.57
N ASP A 438 -29.49 -8.26 -11.57
CA ASP A 438 -30.14 -9.56 -11.70
C ASP A 438 -29.15 -10.67 -12.09
N PHE A 439 -28.13 -10.35 -12.89
CA PHE A 439 -27.09 -11.30 -13.29
C PHE A 439 -26.23 -11.74 -12.10
N LEU A 440 -26.06 -10.86 -11.12
CA LEU A 440 -25.30 -11.11 -9.89
C LEU A 440 -26.14 -11.79 -8.80
N ASP A 441 -27.36 -12.26 -9.12
CA ASP A 441 -28.29 -12.88 -8.19
C ASP A 441 -28.57 -12.01 -6.94
N LEU A 442 -28.54 -10.68 -7.09
CA LEU A 442 -28.82 -9.75 -6.00
C LEU A 442 -30.34 -9.69 -5.72
N PRO A 443 -30.76 -9.63 -4.43
CA PRO A 443 -32.17 -9.65 -4.09
C PRO A 443 -32.89 -8.36 -4.51
N GLY A 444 -34.13 -8.52 -4.98
CA GLY A 444 -34.99 -7.40 -5.37
C GLY A 444 -34.45 -6.64 -6.59
N SER A 445 -34.83 -5.37 -6.71
CA SER A 445 -34.33 -4.47 -7.74
C SER A 445 -33.27 -3.52 -7.19
N CYS A 446 -32.35 -3.06 -8.06
CA CYS A 446 -31.40 -2.01 -7.71
C CYS A 446 -32.12 -0.78 -7.11
N PRO A 447 -31.68 -0.24 -5.95
CA PRO A 447 -32.40 0.81 -5.23
C PRO A 447 -32.29 2.20 -5.87
N PHE A 448 -31.54 2.32 -6.96
CA PHE A 448 -31.37 3.55 -7.71
C PHE A 448 -31.29 3.26 -9.20
N GLN A 449 -31.53 4.31 -9.99
CA GLN A 449 -31.31 4.32 -11.42
C GLN A 449 -30.51 5.59 -11.77
N PHE A 450 -29.87 5.57 -12.93
CA PHE A 450 -29.21 6.74 -13.50
C PHE A 450 -30.04 7.28 -14.66
N SER A 451 -30.23 8.60 -14.73
CA SER A 451 -30.92 9.23 -15.86
C SER A 451 -30.08 9.19 -17.12
N GLU A 452 -30.70 9.34 -18.30
CA GLU A 452 -29.98 9.41 -19.57
C GLU A 452 -28.97 10.57 -19.60
N GLU A 453 -29.32 11.70 -18.97
CA GLU A 453 -28.43 12.85 -18.82
C GLU A 453 -27.22 12.54 -17.92
N GLU A 454 -27.44 11.88 -16.77
CA GLU A 454 -26.35 11.44 -15.90
C GLU A 454 -25.39 10.49 -16.63
N LEU A 455 -25.93 9.56 -17.43
CA LEU A 455 -25.15 8.62 -18.24
C LEU A 455 -24.35 9.33 -19.32
N LYS A 456 -24.96 10.29 -20.02
CA LYS A 456 -24.28 11.07 -21.06
C LYS A 456 -23.11 11.87 -20.48
N MET A 457 -23.34 12.62 -19.41
CA MET A 457 -22.28 13.38 -18.73
C MET A 457 -21.18 12.48 -18.20
N HIS A 458 -21.54 11.31 -17.68
CA HIS A 458 -20.56 10.33 -17.20
C HIS A 458 -19.68 9.80 -18.34
N ASN A 459 -20.25 9.46 -19.49
CA ASN A 459 -19.48 8.95 -20.62
C ASN A 459 -18.43 9.97 -21.12
N GLU A 460 -18.76 11.26 -21.11
CA GLU A 460 -17.79 12.33 -21.41
C GLU A 460 -16.65 12.37 -20.38
N LYS A 461 -16.97 12.27 -19.08
CA LYS A 461 -15.98 12.22 -17.99
C LYS A 461 -15.12 10.95 -18.01
N VAL A 462 -15.65 9.82 -18.47
CA VAL A 462 -14.90 8.56 -18.60
C VAL A 462 -13.77 8.70 -19.63
N VAL A 463 -14.02 9.35 -20.77
CA VAL A 463 -12.99 9.60 -21.77
C VAL A 463 -11.88 10.45 -21.18
N LEU A 464 -12.22 11.57 -20.52
CA LEU A 464 -11.24 12.44 -19.85
C LEU A 464 -10.41 11.70 -18.80
N TYR A 465 -11.06 10.82 -18.02
CA TYR A 465 -10.39 10.00 -17.02
C TYR A 465 -9.43 8.99 -17.65
N GLN A 466 -9.84 8.32 -18.74
CA GLN A 466 -9.00 7.37 -19.46
C GLN A 466 -7.80 8.05 -20.12
N ASP A 467 -8.00 9.20 -20.75
CA ASP A 467 -6.92 10.00 -21.35
C ASP A 467 -5.91 10.45 -20.29
N MET A 468 -6.39 10.90 -19.12
CA MET A 468 -5.53 11.24 -17.99
C MET A 468 -4.73 10.03 -17.52
N LEU A 469 -5.37 8.88 -17.28
CA LEU A 469 -4.67 7.66 -16.85
C LEU A 469 -3.63 7.20 -17.87
N TYR A 470 -3.96 7.26 -19.17
CA TYR A 470 -3.05 6.90 -20.24
C TYR A 470 -1.83 7.84 -20.28
N LEU A 471 -2.05 9.15 -20.21
CA LEU A 471 -0.96 10.13 -20.14
C LEU A 471 -0.05 9.86 -18.94
N TRP A 472 -0.65 9.62 -17.76
CA TRP A 472 0.09 9.30 -16.55
C TRP A 472 0.91 8.02 -16.69
N ASP A 473 0.34 6.95 -17.26
CA ASP A 473 1.03 5.68 -17.48
C ASP A 473 2.24 5.84 -18.43
N VAL A 474 2.05 6.55 -19.54
CA VAL A 474 3.11 6.83 -20.53
C VAL A 474 4.24 7.64 -19.89
N VAL A 475 3.90 8.73 -19.18
CA VAL A 475 4.89 9.62 -18.56
C VAL A 475 5.65 8.89 -17.46
N LYS A 476 4.97 8.18 -16.56
CA LYS A 476 5.63 7.40 -15.50
C LYS A 476 6.56 6.33 -16.06
N THR A 477 6.13 5.64 -17.11
CA THR A 477 6.92 4.60 -17.76
C THR A 477 8.19 5.19 -18.37
N GLN A 478 8.09 6.32 -19.08
CA GLN A 478 9.26 6.98 -19.67
C GLN A 478 10.21 7.54 -18.61
N LEU A 479 9.68 8.07 -17.51
CA LEU A 479 10.48 8.64 -16.42
C LEU A 479 10.97 7.60 -15.40
N CYS A 480 10.54 6.33 -15.51
CA CYS A 480 10.79 5.29 -14.54
C CYS A 480 10.50 5.72 -13.08
N THR A 481 9.33 6.34 -12.86
CA THR A 481 8.91 6.92 -11.57
C THR A 481 7.56 6.37 -11.10
N ASP A 482 7.25 6.57 -9.82
CA ASP A 482 5.98 6.16 -9.20
C ASP A 482 4.89 7.26 -9.29
N ASP A 483 3.71 7.00 -8.72
CA ASP A 483 2.59 7.96 -8.69
C ASP A 483 2.89 9.23 -7.90
N SER A 484 3.93 9.23 -7.05
CA SER A 484 4.37 10.42 -6.32
C SER A 484 5.40 11.24 -7.11
N GLY A 485 5.93 10.71 -8.21
CA GLY A 485 7.03 11.31 -8.95
C GLY A 485 8.37 11.13 -8.24
N TRP A 486 8.54 10.09 -7.41
CA TRP A 486 9.80 9.80 -6.74
C TRP A 486 10.87 9.27 -7.70
N VAL A 487 12.08 9.80 -7.57
CA VAL A 487 13.23 9.46 -8.42
C VAL A 487 14.47 9.27 -7.54
N PRO A 488 15.21 8.15 -7.69
CA PRO A 488 16.49 7.94 -7.00
C PRO A 488 17.48 9.07 -7.26
N MET A 489 18.29 9.41 -6.26
CA MET A 489 19.21 10.56 -6.33
C MET A 489 20.21 10.44 -7.50
N GLU A 490 20.64 9.22 -7.83
CA GLU A 490 21.62 8.93 -8.87
C GLU A 490 21.14 9.27 -10.28
N ARG A 491 19.82 9.22 -10.53
CA ARG A 491 19.22 9.47 -11.84
C ARG A 491 18.43 10.79 -11.92
N TRP A 492 18.50 11.60 -10.86
CA TRP A 492 17.65 12.78 -10.72
C TRP A 492 17.80 13.78 -11.87
N GLU A 493 19.04 14.19 -12.18
CA GLU A 493 19.28 15.23 -13.19
C GLU A 493 18.76 14.80 -14.57
N GLU A 494 19.09 13.58 -14.98
CA GLU A 494 18.63 12.99 -16.24
C GLU A 494 17.09 12.92 -16.31
N THR A 495 16.45 12.38 -15.27
CA THR A 495 14.99 12.21 -15.24
C THR A 495 14.26 13.56 -15.24
N ASN A 496 14.79 14.54 -14.50
CA ASN A 496 14.22 15.88 -14.44
C ASN A 496 14.34 16.61 -15.79
N ASP A 497 15.43 16.44 -16.52
CA ASP A 497 15.60 17.02 -17.86
C ASP A 497 14.71 16.34 -18.90
N ILE A 498 14.56 15.01 -18.83
CA ILE A 498 13.58 14.28 -19.66
C ILE A 498 12.16 14.78 -19.36
N ASN A 499 11.78 14.94 -18.08
CA ASN A 499 10.46 15.45 -17.70
C ASN A 499 10.19 16.85 -18.29
N LYS A 500 11.17 17.76 -18.26
CA LYS A 500 11.03 19.09 -18.89
C LYS A 500 10.83 18.99 -20.40
N SER A 501 11.63 18.16 -21.09
CA SER A 501 11.53 17.99 -22.54
C SER A 501 10.19 17.37 -22.97
N LEU A 502 9.73 16.36 -22.25
CA LEU A 502 8.43 15.73 -22.48
C LEU A 502 7.28 16.71 -22.21
N PHE A 503 7.37 17.50 -21.13
CA PHE A 503 6.40 18.53 -20.81
C PHE A 503 6.32 19.60 -21.92
N GLU A 504 7.45 20.14 -22.38
CA GLU A 504 7.48 21.13 -23.47
C GLU A 504 6.87 20.59 -24.77
N THR A 505 7.21 19.33 -25.10
CA THR A 505 6.64 18.65 -26.28
C THR A 505 5.12 18.50 -26.13
N TYR A 506 4.65 18.06 -24.96
CA TYR A 506 3.23 17.92 -24.67
C TYR A 506 2.49 19.26 -24.74
N ILE A 507 3.00 20.33 -24.13
CA ILE A 507 2.40 21.68 -24.20
C ILE A 507 2.30 22.15 -25.65
N LYS A 508 3.35 21.93 -26.46
CA LYS A 508 3.34 22.28 -27.88
C LYS A 508 2.28 21.48 -28.65
N THR A 509 2.20 20.17 -28.42
CA THR A 509 1.22 19.30 -29.08
C THR A 509 -0.21 19.67 -28.70
N MET A 510 -0.47 20.00 -27.43
CA MET A 510 -1.81 20.36 -26.96
C MET A 510 -2.20 21.82 -27.25
N SER A 511 -1.31 22.63 -27.83
CA SER A 511 -1.56 24.07 -28.01
C SER A 511 -2.72 24.41 -28.96
N GLU A 512 -3.12 23.48 -29.81
CA GLU A 512 -4.28 23.62 -30.70
C GLU A 512 -5.60 23.29 -29.99
N GLU A 513 -5.57 22.55 -28.88
CA GLU A 513 -6.75 22.04 -28.18
C GLU A 513 -6.99 22.68 -26.80
N LEU A 514 -5.92 23.04 -26.10
CA LEU A 514 -5.96 23.50 -24.72
C LEU A 514 -5.09 24.75 -24.53
N SER A 515 -5.48 25.60 -23.58
CA SER A 515 -4.58 26.66 -23.10
C SER A 515 -3.36 26.04 -22.41
N PRO A 516 -2.20 26.73 -22.39
CA PRO A 516 -1.01 26.25 -21.69
C PRO A 516 -1.27 25.89 -20.22
N ASP A 517 -2.11 26.68 -19.53
CA ASP A 517 -2.48 26.42 -18.13
C ASP A 517 -3.33 25.15 -17.98
N ALA A 518 -4.31 24.95 -18.87
CA ALA A 518 -5.16 23.77 -18.86
C ALA A 518 -4.36 22.49 -19.21
N ALA A 519 -3.43 22.58 -20.17
CA ALA A 519 -2.53 21.49 -20.50
C ALA A 519 -1.58 21.21 -19.32
N SER A 520 -1.00 22.23 -18.69
CA SER A 520 -0.11 22.10 -17.54
C SER A 520 -0.77 21.39 -16.36
N LYS A 521 -2.04 21.72 -16.05
CA LYS A 521 -2.83 21.03 -15.02
C LYS A 521 -3.03 19.53 -15.30
N LYS A 522 -3.04 19.10 -16.56
CA LYS A 522 -3.18 17.69 -16.95
C LYS A 522 -1.86 16.91 -16.88
N TRP A 523 -0.72 17.60 -16.91
CA TRP A 523 0.57 16.93 -16.85
C TRP A 523 0.82 16.36 -15.44
N PRO A 524 1.31 15.11 -15.30
CA PRO A 524 1.49 14.49 -13.99
C PRO A 524 2.49 15.23 -13.09
N PHE A 525 3.58 15.74 -13.68
CA PHE A 525 4.72 16.29 -12.93
C PHE A 525 5.21 17.64 -13.50
N PRO A 526 4.40 18.71 -13.43
CA PRO A 526 4.69 19.96 -14.12
C PRO A 526 5.97 20.62 -13.56
N PRO A 527 6.96 21.01 -14.40
CA PRO A 527 8.19 21.64 -13.94
C PRO A 527 7.94 22.96 -13.18
N LYS A 528 8.74 23.23 -12.14
CA LYS A 528 8.61 24.39 -11.22
C LYS A 528 8.61 25.78 -11.90
N SER A 529 9.02 25.89 -13.16
CA SER A 529 9.08 27.16 -13.92
C SER A 529 7.79 27.51 -14.70
N SER A 530 6.72 26.72 -14.58
CA SER A 530 5.51 26.86 -15.42
C SER A 530 4.31 27.51 -14.74
N ARG A 531 4.40 27.93 -13.47
CA ARG A 531 3.41 28.86 -12.88
C ARG A 531 3.78 30.28 -13.30
N VAL A 532 3.25 30.72 -14.43
CA VAL A 532 3.20 32.15 -14.76
C VAL A 532 2.37 32.82 -13.65
N PRO A 533 2.86 33.91 -13.03
CA PRO A 533 2.22 34.54 -11.88
C PRO A 533 0.80 35.03 -12.13
#